data_AF-A0A5C7FCL9-F1
#
_entry.id   AF-A0A5C7FCL9-F1
#
_cell.length_a   1.000
_cell.length_b   1.000
_cell.length_c   1.000
_cell.angle_alpha   90.00
_cell.angle_beta   90.00
_cell.angle_gamma   90.00
#
_symmetry.space_group_name_H-M   'P 1'
#
loop_
_entity.id
_entity.type
_entity.pdbx_description
1 polymer ?
#
loop_
_entity_poly.entity_id
_entity_poly.type
_entity_poly.pdbx_seq_one_letter_code
_entity_poly.pdbx_strand_id
1 'polypeptide(L)'
;MDSLNILSSAMQFLWPVLSIATFVVCTQVQGRHKGKKGVSILVAGSALLMVGSLVNAMIRVMMMNGSLDISPVTWLFSLTGLTSFVGQLLFIMGLYQFGTSREVKVDLYDDLLDS
;
A
#
# COMPACT_ATOMS: atom_id res chain seq x y z
N MET A 1 30.43 -0.17 11.58
CA MET A 1 29.70 -0.56 10.35
C MET A 1 28.43 -1.37 10.68
N ASP A 2 28.31 -1.97 11.87
CA ASP A 2 27.13 -2.77 12.26
C ASP A 2 25.83 -1.97 12.46
N SER A 3 25.92 -0.73 12.97
CA SER A 3 24.76 0.14 13.18
C SER A 3 24.07 0.57 11.88
N LEU A 4 24.82 0.71 10.78
CA LEU A 4 24.28 0.99 9.44
C LEU A 4 23.53 -0.21 8.84
N ASN A 5 23.97 -1.44 9.13
CA ASN A 5 23.29 -2.66 8.71
C ASN A 5 21.98 -2.90 9.48
N ILE A 6 21.96 -2.54 10.78
CA ILE A 6 20.74 -2.63 11.60
C ILE A 6 19.71 -1.59 11.16
N LEU A 7 20.12 -0.34 10.89
CA LEU A 7 19.23 0.71 10.39
C LEU A 7 18.69 0.38 8.98
N SER A 8 19.57 -0.11 8.09
CA SER A 8 19.21 -0.62 6.76
C SER A 8 18.19 -1.76 6.83
N SER A 9 18.36 -2.69 7.77
CA SER A 9 17.43 -3.81 7.98
C SER A 9 16.09 -3.34 8.53
N ALA A 10 16.09 -2.43 9.51
CA ALA A 10 14.86 -1.85 10.07
C ALA A 10 14.07 -1.04 9.03
N MET A 11 14.76 -0.27 8.18
CA MET A 11 14.14 0.47 7.07
C MET A 11 13.47 -0.43 6.03
N GLN A 12 13.97 -1.67 5.86
CA GLN A 12 13.36 -2.63 4.93
C GLN A 12 12.03 -3.20 5.45
N PHE A 13 11.84 -3.29 6.77
CA PHE A 13 10.57 -3.70 7.39
C PHE A 13 9.55 -2.57 7.50
N LEU A 14 10.00 -1.32 7.41
CA LEU A 14 9.14 -0.14 7.49
C LEU A 14 8.15 -0.08 6.32
N TRP A 15 8.56 -0.46 5.11
CA TRP A 15 7.69 -0.45 3.92
C TRP A 15 6.51 -1.43 4.01
N PRO A 16 6.69 -2.70 4.40
CA PRO A 16 5.58 -3.62 4.68
C PRO A 16 4.65 -3.09 5.76
N VAL A 17 5.19 -2.55 6.85
CA VAL A 17 4.37 -2.02 7.96
C VAL A 17 3.54 -0.83 7.50
N LEU A 18 4.13 0.12 6.77
CA LEU A 18 3.41 1.26 6.20
C LEU A 18 2.30 0.81 5.24
N SER A 19 2.59 -0.21 4.44
CA SER A 19 1.65 -0.75 3.48
C SER A 19 0.46 -1.44 4.14
N ILE A 20 0.70 -2.22 5.19
CA ILE A 20 -0.36 -2.85 6.00
C ILE A 20 -1.19 -1.77 6.69
N ALA A 21 -0.57 -0.77 7.30
CA ALA A 21 -1.27 0.35 7.93
C ALA A 21 -2.16 1.09 6.92
N THR A 22 -1.64 1.35 5.71
CA THR A 22 -2.40 1.98 4.62
C THR A 22 -3.61 1.14 4.24
N PHE A 23 -3.45 -0.18 4.09
CA PHE A 23 -4.55 -1.09 3.79
C PHE A 23 -5.61 -1.13 4.90
N VAL A 24 -5.19 -1.16 6.18
CA VAL A 24 -6.12 -1.11 7.33
C VAL A 24 -6.91 0.19 7.33
N VAL A 25 -6.27 1.33 7.11
CA VAL A 25 -6.96 2.63 7.03
C VAL A 25 -7.92 2.65 5.84
N CYS A 26 -7.51 2.16 4.67
CA CYS A 26 -8.36 2.10 3.47
C CYS A 26 -9.60 1.22 3.68
N THR A 27 -9.44 0.06 4.31
CA THR A 27 -10.55 -0.85 4.60
C THR A 27 -11.51 -0.27 5.65
N GLN A 28 -11.00 0.48 6.64
CA GLN A 28 -11.84 1.24 7.56
C GLN A 28 -12.63 2.36 6.85
N VAL A 29 -11.98 3.09 5.95
CA VAL A 29 -12.64 4.11 5.09
C VAL A 29 -13.71 3.46 4.23
N GLN A 30 -13.46 2.27 3.69
CA GLN A 30 -14.48 1.48 2.99
C GLN A 30 -15.63 1.06 3.89
N GLY A 31 -15.37 0.69 5.14
CA GLY A 31 -16.41 0.39 6.12
C GLY A 31 -17.35 1.56 6.39
N ARG A 32 -16.80 2.79 6.46
CA ARG A 32 -17.55 4.02 6.74
C ARG A 32 -18.23 4.63 5.52
N HIS A 33 -17.65 4.48 4.34
CA HIS A 33 -18.15 5.11 3.09
C HIS A 33 -18.50 4.06 2.03
N LYS A 34 -19.12 2.94 2.44
CA LYS A 34 -19.60 1.88 1.52
C LYS A 34 -20.52 2.50 0.47
N GLY A 35 -20.15 2.36 -0.80
CA GLY A 35 -20.93 2.85 -1.95
C GLY A 35 -20.43 4.15 -2.58
N LYS A 36 -19.51 4.88 -1.92
CA LYS A 36 -18.91 6.09 -2.53
C LYS A 36 -17.91 5.73 -3.62
N LYS A 37 -17.96 6.47 -4.73
CA LYS A 37 -17.08 6.28 -5.89
C LYS A 37 -15.61 6.46 -5.48
N GLY A 38 -14.73 5.59 -5.98
CA GLY A 38 -13.29 5.63 -5.72
C GLY A 38 -12.82 4.85 -4.48
N VAL A 39 -13.68 4.55 -3.51
CA VAL A 39 -13.29 3.83 -2.28
C VAL A 39 -12.89 2.38 -2.56
N SER A 40 -13.60 1.70 -3.46
CA SER A 40 -13.26 0.35 -3.90
C SER A 40 -11.91 0.29 -4.62
N ILE A 41 -11.60 1.30 -5.44
CA ILE A 41 -10.33 1.43 -6.17
C ILE A 41 -9.19 1.74 -5.20
N LEU A 42 -9.43 2.58 -4.19
CA LEU A 42 -8.49 2.90 -3.12
C LEU A 42 -8.12 1.66 -2.27
N VAL A 43 -9.10 0.81 -1.94
CA VAL A 43 -8.85 -0.47 -1.25
C VAL A 43 -8.13 -1.47 -2.16
N ALA A 44 -8.51 -1.57 -3.43
CA ALA A 44 -7.82 -2.45 -4.38
C ALA A 44 -6.35 -2.04 -4.59
N GLY A 45 -6.07 -0.73 -4.71
CA GLY A 45 -4.72 -0.20 -4.82
C GLY A 45 -3.88 -0.46 -3.57
N SER A 46 -4.43 -0.23 -2.38
CA SER A 46 -3.73 -0.53 -1.11
C SER A 46 -3.51 -2.03 -0.89
N ALA A 47 -4.42 -2.90 -1.33
CA ALA A 47 -4.25 -4.35 -1.29
C ALA A 47 -3.10 -4.81 -2.19
N LEU A 48 -3.03 -4.28 -3.43
CA LEU A 48 -1.94 -4.58 -4.35
C LEU A 48 -0.58 -4.13 -3.81
N LEU A 49 -0.53 -2.96 -3.15
CA LEU A 49 0.67 -2.49 -2.48
C LEU A 49 1.09 -3.40 -1.32
N MET A 50 0.13 -3.90 -0.54
CA MET A 50 0.38 -4.83 0.56
C MET A 50 0.96 -6.14 0.07
N VAL A 51 0.34 -6.73 -0.95
CA VAL A 51 0.84 -7.97 -1.56
C VAL A 51 2.23 -7.75 -2.16
N GLY A 52 2.43 -6.67 -2.93
CA GLY A 52 3.73 -6.34 -3.51
C GLY A 52 4.82 -6.17 -2.46
N SER A 53 4.53 -5.50 -1.35
CA SER A 53 5.46 -5.30 -0.24
C SER A 53 5.81 -6.60 0.49
N LEU A 54 4.82 -7.46 0.74
CA LEU A 54 5.00 -8.80 1.33
C LEU A 54 5.85 -9.71 0.45
N VAL A 55 5.57 -9.75 -0.85
CA VAL A 55 6.34 -10.56 -1.81
C VAL A 55 7.79 -10.09 -1.85
N ASN A 56 8.02 -8.77 -1.87
CA ASN A 56 9.37 -8.20 -1.87
C ASN A 56 10.14 -8.51 -0.57
N ALA A 57 9.46 -8.49 0.58
CA ALA A 57 10.03 -8.91 1.86
C ALA A 57 10.38 -10.41 1.87
N MET A 58 9.50 -11.28 1.35
CA MET A 58 9.76 -12.71 1.25
C MET A 58 10.96 -13.03 0.36
N ILE A 59 11.07 -12.39 -0.81
CA ILE A 59 12.20 -12.57 -1.73
C ILE A 59 13.51 -12.21 -1.02
N ARG A 60 13.54 -11.09 -0.28
CA ARG A 60 14.74 -10.69 0.49
C ARG A 60 15.11 -11.70 1.58
N VAL A 61 14.14 -12.24 2.31
CA VAL A 61 14.38 -13.27 3.33
C VAL A 61 14.95 -14.54 2.68
N MET A 62 14.40 -14.96 1.53
CA MET A 62 14.89 -16.14 0.81
C MET A 62 16.30 -15.93 0.23
N MET A 63 16.63 -14.73 -0.24
CA MET A 63 18.00 -14.37 -0.63
C MET A 63 18.97 -14.41 0.54
N MET A 64 18.59 -13.87 1.70
CA MET A 64 19.41 -13.88 2.91
C MET A 64 19.69 -15.30 3.42
N ASN A 65 18.71 -16.21 3.28
CA ASN A 65 18.86 -17.61 3.63
C ASN A 65 19.60 -18.45 2.56
N GLY A 66 20.15 -17.82 1.51
CA GLY A 66 20.88 -18.49 0.44
C GLY A 66 20.03 -19.47 -0.38
N SER A 67 18.69 -19.37 -0.28
CA SER A 67 17.75 -20.32 -0.87
C SER A 67 17.32 -19.94 -2.30
N LEU A 68 17.80 -18.82 -2.83
CA LEU A 68 17.39 -18.28 -4.12
C LEU A 68 18.58 -17.69 -4.88
N ASP A 69 18.81 -18.19 -6.10
CA ASP A 69 19.81 -17.68 -7.02
C ASP A 69 19.46 -16.26 -7.49
N ILE A 70 20.48 -15.42 -7.72
CA ILE A 70 20.32 -13.99 -8.03
C ILE A 70 19.64 -13.76 -9.40
N SER A 71 19.76 -14.71 -10.32
CA SER A 71 19.19 -14.62 -11.68
C SER A 71 17.64 -14.56 -11.68
N PRO A 72 16.91 -15.50 -11.03
CA PRO A 72 15.46 -15.42 -10.94
C PRO A 72 14.94 -14.27 -10.05
N VAL A 73 15.78 -13.70 -9.20
CA VAL A 73 15.37 -12.61 -8.30
C VAL A 73 15.14 -11.30 -9.06
N THR A 74 15.93 -11.02 -10.09
CA THR A 74 15.89 -9.72 -10.80
C THR A 74 14.57 -9.49 -11.55
N TRP A 75 14.03 -10.53 -12.20
CA TRP A 75 12.75 -10.44 -12.91
C TRP A 75 11.57 -10.34 -11.93
N LEU A 76 11.64 -11.05 -10.81
CA LEU A 76 10.65 -10.96 -9.73
C LEU A 76 10.62 -9.54 -9.13
N PHE A 77 11.78 -8.96 -8.84
CA PHE A 77 11.89 -7.57 -8.35
C PHE A 77 11.26 -6.58 -9.33
N SER A 78 11.54 -6.74 -10.63
CA SER A 78 10.98 -5.90 -11.69
C SER A 78 9.46 -6.01 -11.77
N LEU A 79 8.91 -7.23 -11.69
CA LEU A 79 7.46 -7.45 -11.64
C LEU A 79 6.83 -6.84 -10.39
N THR A 80 7.41 -7.05 -9.19
CA THR A 80 6.92 -6.43 -7.95
C THR A 80 6.97 -4.91 -8.01
N GLY A 81 7.98 -4.33 -8.67
CA GLY A 81 8.07 -2.90 -8.90
C GLY A 81 6.94 -2.38 -9.79
N LEU A 82 6.65 -3.09 -10.88
CA LEU A 82 5.58 -2.75 -11.81
C LEU A 82 4.19 -2.88 -11.17
N THR A 83 3.94 -3.95 -10.41
CA THR A 83 2.70 -4.10 -9.63
C THR A 83 2.57 -3.05 -8.53
N SER A 84 3.68 -2.66 -7.89
CA SER A 84 3.67 -1.59 -6.89
C SER A 84 3.35 -0.23 -7.53
N PHE A 85 3.89 0.05 -8.72
CA PHE A 85 3.57 1.26 -9.46
C PHE A 85 2.09 1.32 -9.86
N VAL A 86 1.54 0.21 -10.38
CA VAL A 86 0.10 0.10 -10.69
C VAL A 86 -0.74 0.25 -9.41
N GLY A 87 -0.34 -0.36 -8.30
CA GLY A 87 -1.01 -0.21 -7.01
C GLY A 87 -1.02 1.23 -6.50
N GLN A 88 0.10 1.95 -6.64
CA GLN A 88 0.20 3.38 -6.29
C GLN A 88 -0.71 4.23 -7.18
N LEU A 89 -0.75 3.97 -8.48
CA LEU A 89 -1.63 4.68 -9.40
C LEU A 89 -3.11 4.48 -9.06
N LEU A 90 -3.52 3.23 -8.79
CA LEU A 90 -4.88 2.92 -8.37
C LEU A 90 -5.21 3.59 -7.03
N PHE A 91 -4.29 3.58 -6.08
CA PHE A 91 -4.45 4.26 -4.79
C PHE A 91 -4.66 5.77 -4.97
N ILE A 92 -3.83 6.43 -5.77
CA ILE A 92 -3.94 7.88 -6.06
C ILE A 92 -5.24 8.18 -6.81
N MET A 93 -5.61 7.37 -7.81
CA MET A 93 -6.88 7.53 -8.53
C MET A 93 -8.09 7.36 -7.61
N GLY A 94 -8.06 6.37 -6.73
CA GLY A 94 -9.10 6.15 -5.72
C GLY A 94 -9.19 7.32 -4.73
N LEU A 95 -8.05 7.84 -4.27
CA LEU A 95 -7.98 9.01 -3.39
C LEU A 95 -8.52 10.26 -4.08
N TYR A 96 -8.17 10.47 -5.35
CA TYR A 96 -8.65 11.58 -6.15
C TYR A 96 -10.16 11.51 -6.38
N GLN A 97 -10.69 10.34 -6.76
CA GLN A 97 -12.15 10.16 -6.93
C GLN A 97 -12.92 10.30 -5.62
N PHE A 98 -12.34 9.84 -4.51
CA PHE A 98 -12.93 10.02 -3.19
C PHE A 98 -12.96 11.50 -2.80
N GLY A 99 -11.83 12.20 -2.90
CA GLY A 99 -11.72 13.62 -2.52
C GLY A 99 -12.47 14.59 -3.44
N THR A 100 -12.69 14.21 -4.70
CA THR A 100 -13.47 15.02 -5.68
C THR A 100 -14.96 14.69 -5.71
N SER A 101 -15.40 13.61 -5.05
CA SER A 101 -16.83 13.28 -4.99
C SER A 101 -17.59 14.34 -4.19
N ARG A 102 -18.56 15.01 -4.84
CA ARG A 102 -19.45 16.00 -4.20
C ARG A 102 -20.13 15.45 -2.93
N GLU A 103 -20.42 14.15 -2.90
CA GLU A 103 -21.00 13.44 -1.75
C GLU A 103 -20.08 13.37 -0.51
N VAL A 104 -18.76 13.53 -0.65
CA VAL A 104 -17.84 13.61 0.49
C VAL A 104 -17.80 15.04 1.05
N LYS A 105 -17.95 16.05 0.20
CA LYS A 105 -18.04 17.45 0.66
C LYS A 105 -19.30 17.72 1.47
N VAL A 106 -20.45 17.17 1.06
CA VAL A 106 -21.72 17.40 1.77
C VAL A 106 -21.71 16.74 3.16
N ASP A 107 -21.31 15.47 3.27
CA ASP A 107 -21.18 14.79 4.58
C ASP A 107 -20.20 15.50 5.53
N LEU A 108 -19.08 16.04 5.01
CA LEU A 108 -18.12 16.75 5.86
C LEU A 108 -18.67 18.09 6.37
N TYR A 109 -19.56 18.73 5.61
CA TYR A 109 -20.26 19.94 6.05
C TYR A 109 -21.34 19.63 7.07
N ASP A 110 -22.09 18.53 6.90
CA ASP A 110 -23.12 18.10 7.86
C ASP A 110 -22.49 17.67 9.20
N ASP A 111 -21.40 16.88 9.18
CA ASP A 111 -20.65 16.51 10.41
C ASP A 111 -20.04 17.72 11.14
N LEU A 112 -19.70 18.79 10.42
CA LEU A 112 -19.18 20.04 11.00
C LEU A 112 -20.27 20.96 11.55
N LEU A 113 -21.52 20.78 11.12
CA LEU A 113 -22.67 21.55 11.61
C LEU A 113 -23.37 20.87 12.80
N ASP A 114 -23.20 19.56 12.95
CA ASP A 114 -23.72 18.78 14.09
C ASP A 114 -22.74 18.63 15.28
N SER A 115 -21.54 19.24 15.20
CA SER A 115 -20.54 19.32 16.30
C SER A 115 -20.47 20.70 16.94
#